data_AF-A0AAU9RTD1-F1
#
_entry.id   AF-A0AAU9RTD1-F1
#
_cell.length_a   1.000
_cell.length_b   1.000
_cell.length_c   1.000
_cell.angle_alpha   90.00
_cell.angle_beta   90.00
_cell.angle_gamma   90.00
#
_symmetry.space_group_name_H-M   'P 1'
#
loop_
_entity.id
_entity.type
_entity.pdbx_description
1 polymer ?
#
loop_
_entity_poly.entity_id
_entity_poly.type
_entity_poly.pdbx_seq_one_letter_code
_entity_poly.pdbx_strand_id
1 'polypeptide(L)'
;MVNEIGTFFMDIVNSSHAYPTGGTSVDEFWSNPKRLASTLKSENEESCTTYNMLKVSRHLFRWTKEMAYADYYERALTNGVLSIQRGTEPGVMIYMLPHGRGVSKARSVHSWGKQFESFWCCYGTGIESFSKLGDSIYFEEVGNVPGIYVIQYISSSLNWKSGHILLNQKVEPAVSWDSHLRVTFTILSKEKGPGVTSTLHFRIPFWTYSSSAKAVLNGQDLSLPPPGNFLSTPPQNWSPGDELTLELPMDLRTETIKDDRPEYASLQAIFYGPYLLAGLTSGDWDIKKDSSLSLSDWITPIPAAYNSHLISLSQQFTDSKVLVLTNSNLSITMDELPMPGTDSSVHATFRIILKDSDPSEFSIPDQIIGKSVMLEPLDFPGMVLTHQGMDKGLTIAESGDENGIFRFVAGLDGNDGTVSLESASQESCFVYGSSSLMLKCNPGSSDNEFKKAATFVV
;
A
#
# COMPACT_ATOMS: atom_id res chain seq x y z
N MET A 1 -26.03 -29.50 -10.43
CA MET A 1 -25.70 -28.99 -11.79
C MET A 1 -25.12 -27.58 -11.81
N VAL A 2 -25.87 -26.49 -11.54
CA VAL A 2 -25.29 -25.12 -11.63
C VAL A 2 -24.15 -24.88 -10.62
N ASN A 3 -24.30 -25.34 -9.38
CA ASN A 3 -23.25 -25.27 -8.36
C ASN A 3 -21.99 -26.06 -8.76
N GLU A 4 -22.15 -27.28 -9.28
CA GLU A 4 -21.04 -28.14 -9.71
C GLU A 4 -20.27 -27.54 -10.89
N ILE A 5 -20.97 -26.99 -11.89
CA ILE A 5 -20.34 -26.32 -13.03
C ILE A 5 -19.57 -25.08 -12.55
N GLY A 6 -20.18 -24.28 -11.66
CA GLY A 6 -19.52 -23.11 -11.09
C GLY A 6 -18.27 -23.48 -10.28
N THR A 7 -18.36 -24.52 -9.47
CA THR A 7 -17.24 -25.06 -8.67
C THR A 7 -16.10 -25.51 -9.59
N PHE A 8 -16.39 -26.37 -10.56
CA PHE A 8 -15.41 -26.85 -11.53
C PHE A 8 -14.73 -25.72 -12.31
N PHE A 9 -15.51 -24.75 -12.77
CA PHE A 9 -14.98 -23.57 -13.45
C PHE A 9 -14.04 -22.76 -12.54
N MET A 10 -14.46 -22.49 -11.30
CA MET A 10 -13.66 -21.76 -10.32
C MET A 10 -12.34 -22.49 -10.02
N ASP A 11 -12.39 -23.80 -9.86
CA ASP A 11 -11.22 -24.65 -9.58
C ASP A 11 -10.20 -24.61 -10.72
N ILE A 12 -10.64 -24.68 -11.98
CA ILE A 12 -9.75 -24.57 -13.14
C ILE A 12 -9.06 -23.19 -13.16
N VAL A 13 -9.86 -22.13 -13.03
CA VAL A 13 -9.33 -20.76 -13.10
C VAL A 13 -8.34 -20.51 -11.97
N ASN A 14 -8.70 -20.88 -10.74
CA ASN A 14 -7.85 -20.71 -9.57
C ASN A 14 -6.59 -21.57 -9.63
N SER A 15 -6.64 -22.78 -10.18
CA SER A 15 -5.47 -23.67 -10.25
C SER A 15 -4.54 -23.39 -11.43
N SER A 16 -4.98 -22.66 -12.47
CA SER A 16 -4.20 -22.57 -13.70
C SER A 16 -4.25 -21.26 -14.50
N HIS A 17 -5.17 -20.33 -14.23
CA HIS A 17 -5.36 -19.09 -15.02
C HIS A 17 -5.30 -17.78 -14.23
N ALA A 18 -5.25 -17.83 -12.90
CA ALA A 18 -5.28 -16.64 -12.05
C ALA A 18 -3.88 -16.16 -11.61
N TYR A 19 -3.60 -14.86 -11.74
CA TYR A 19 -2.39 -14.25 -11.18
C TYR A 19 -2.52 -14.02 -9.66
N PRO A 20 -1.45 -13.62 -8.96
CA PRO A 20 -1.44 -13.44 -7.51
C PRO A 20 -2.43 -12.39 -6.98
N THR A 21 -2.84 -11.42 -7.78
CA THR A 21 -3.91 -10.45 -7.48
C THR A 21 -5.30 -11.10 -7.41
N GLY A 22 -5.47 -12.32 -7.92
CA GLY A 22 -6.76 -13.01 -8.05
C GLY A 22 -7.49 -12.73 -9.38
N GLY A 23 -6.99 -11.79 -10.19
CA GLY A 23 -7.46 -11.60 -11.56
C GLY A 23 -6.92 -12.68 -12.50
N THR A 24 -7.32 -12.59 -13.76
CA THR A 24 -7.03 -13.60 -14.79
C THR A 24 -6.99 -12.92 -16.16
N SER A 25 -6.69 -13.69 -17.22
CA SER A 25 -6.69 -13.24 -18.62
C SER A 25 -5.53 -12.34 -19.01
N VAL A 26 -5.24 -12.35 -20.30
CA VAL A 26 -4.23 -11.52 -20.96
C VAL A 26 -4.77 -11.16 -22.33
N ASP A 27 -4.70 -9.88 -22.71
CA ASP A 27 -5.38 -9.35 -23.90
C ASP A 27 -6.87 -9.77 -23.99
N GLU A 28 -7.58 -9.89 -22.87
CA GLU A 28 -8.99 -10.34 -22.77
C GLU A 28 -9.23 -11.85 -22.99
N PHE A 29 -8.19 -12.67 -23.14
CA PHE A 29 -8.32 -14.12 -23.38
C PHE A 29 -7.69 -14.98 -22.29
N TRP A 30 -8.24 -16.17 -22.09
CA TRP A 30 -7.54 -17.28 -21.46
C TRP A 30 -6.85 -18.13 -22.51
N SER A 31 -5.59 -18.44 -22.28
CA SER A 31 -4.80 -19.35 -23.10
C SER A 31 -4.66 -20.71 -22.40
N ASN A 32 -3.70 -21.51 -22.86
CA ASN A 32 -3.44 -22.82 -22.27
C ASN A 32 -3.19 -22.71 -20.74
N PRO A 33 -3.70 -23.66 -19.94
CA PRO A 33 -3.52 -23.65 -18.50
C PRO A 33 -2.03 -23.69 -18.14
N LYS A 34 -1.68 -23.07 -17.02
CA LYS A 34 -0.31 -23.08 -16.47
C LYS A 34 0.76 -22.50 -17.42
N ARG A 35 0.44 -21.39 -18.09
CA ARG A 35 1.36 -20.67 -19.02
C ARG A 35 1.52 -19.18 -18.66
N LEU A 36 1.26 -18.80 -17.41
CA LEU A 36 1.16 -17.40 -16.98
C LEU A 36 2.49 -16.64 -17.03
N ALA A 37 3.64 -17.31 -16.95
CA ALA A 37 4.91 -16.59 -16.88
C ALA A 37 5.22 -15.82 -18.16
N SER A 38 4.91 -16.41 -19.32
CA SER A 38 5.10 -15.75 -20.62
C SER A 38 4.05 -14.67 -20.92
N THR A 39 3.02 -14.53 -20.09
CA THR A 39 1.96 -13.55 -20.29
C THR A 39 2.16 -12.29 -19.45
N LEU A 40 3.17 -12.21 -18.59
CA LEU A 40 3.46 -11.02 -17.76
C LEU A 40 3.86 -9.81 -18.62
N LYS A 41 2.94 -8.88 -18.86
CA LYS A 41 3.12 -7.67 -19.68
C LYS A 41 2.23 -6.51 -19.21
N SER A 42 1.93 -5.57 -20.11
CA SER A 42 1.12 -4.38 -19.81
C SER A 42 -0.40 -4.59 -19.94
N GLU A 43 -0.84 -5.63 -20.65
CA GLU A 43 -2.26 -5.90 -20.94
C GLU A 43 -2.69 -7.21 -20.29
N ASN A 44 -2.60 -7.25 -18.96
CA ASN A 44 -3.06 -8.36 -18.13
C ASN A 44 -4.32 -7.97 -17.39
N GLU A 45 -5.10 -8.96 -16.96
CA GLU A 45 -6.17 -8.76 -15.99
C GLU A 45 -7.17 -7.67 -16.34
N GLU A 46 -8.02 -7.97 -17.31
CA GLU A 46 -9.18 -7.13 -17.56
C GLU A 46 -10.05 -7.06 -16.29
N SER A 47 -10.33 -5.85 -15.82
CA SER A 47 -11.07 -5.63 -14.58
C SER A 47 -12.50 -6.21 -14.60
N CYS A 48 -13.17 -6.22 -15.76
CA CYS A 48 -14.47 -6.89 -15.95
C CYS A 48 -14.44 -8.37 -15.58
N THR A 49 -13.32 -9.05 -15.88
CA THR A 49 -13.17 -10.48 -15.61
C THR A 49 -13.11 -10.70 -14.10
N THR A 50 -12.29 -9.94 -13.38
CA THR A 50 -12.21 -9.97 -11.91
C THR A 50 -13.56 -9.66 -11.25
N TYR A 51 -14.27 -8.64 -11.74
CA TYR A 51 -15.62 -8.29 -11.28
C TYR A 51 -16.60 -9.48 -11.39
N ASN A 52 -16.60 -10.19 -12.52
CA ASN A 52 -17.49 -11.32 -12.73
C ASN A 52 -17.05 -12.56 -11.94
N MET A 53 -15.75 -12.78 -11.77
CA MET A 53 -15.23 -13.85 -10.92
C MET A 53 -15.61 -13.65 -9.44
N LEU A 54 -15.62 -12.41 -8.93
CA LEU A 54 -16.14 -12.12 -7.60
C LEU A 54 -17.62 -12.52 -7.46
N LYS A 55 -18.46 -12.27 -8.48
CA LYS A 55 -19.86 -12.71 -8.48
C LYS A 55 -19.97 -14.23 -8.40
N VAL A 56 -19.18 -14.96 -9.18
CA VAL A 56 -19.14 -16.43 -9.13
C VAL A 56 -18.74 -16.90 -7.74
N SER A 57 -17.63 -16.41 -7.20
CA SER A 57 -17.15 -16.75 -5.85
C SER A 57 -18.21 -16.49 -4.77
N ARG A 58 -18.87 -15.33 -4.83
CA ARG A 58 -19.97 -14.97 -3.92
C ARG A 58 -21.13 -15.96 -3.97
N HIS A 59 -21.53 -16.40 -5.17
CA HIS A 59 -22.60 -17.38 -5.31
C HIS A 59 -22.20 -18.76 -4.78
N LEU A 60 -20.97 -19.19 -5.07
CA LEU A 60 -20.44 -20.45 -4.56
C LEU A 60 -20.34 -20.44 -3.03
N PHE A 61 -19.86 -19.33 -2.44
CA PHE A 61 -19.83 -19.17 -0.98
C PHE A 61 -21.23 -19.25 -0.37
N ARG A 62 -22.23 -18.61 -1.00
CA ARG A 62 -23.63 -18.70 -0.52
C ARG A 62 -24.17 -20.11 -0.45
N TRP A 63 -23.74 -20.99 -1.34
CA TRP A 63 -24.21 -22.39 -1.40
C TRP A 63 -23.41 -23.33 -0.52
N THR A 64 -22.10 -23.12 -0.42
CA THR A 64 -21.17 -24.11 0.15
C THR A 64 -20.60 -23.69 1.50
N LYS A 65 -20.53 -22.38 1.77
CA LYS A 65 -19.78 -21.77 2.87
C LYS A 65 -18.30 -22.16 2.89
N GLU A 66 -17.76 -22.63 1.77
CA GLU A 66 -16.36 -23.04 1.70
C GLU A 66 -15.41 -21.85 1.75
N MET A 67 -14.37 -22.03 2.55
CA MET A 67 -13.34 -21.04 2.83
C MET A 67 -12.59 -20.56 1.58
N ALA A 68 -12.38 -21.44 0.60
CA ALA A 68 -11.69 -21.11 -0.64
C ALA A 68 -12.33 -19.93 -1.40
N TYR A 69 -13.67 -19.81 -1.34
CA TYR A 69 -14.39 -18.72 -2.00
C TYR A 69 -14.27 -17.40 -1.25
N ALA A 70 -14.26 -17.44 0.08
CA ALA A 70 -13.99 -16.26 0.89
C ALA A 70 -12.56 -15.74 0.70
N ASP A 71 -11.58 -16.65 0.66
CA ASP A 71 -10.18 -16.33 0.43
C ASP A 71 -9.92 -15.80 -0.98
N TYR A 72 -10.56 -16.37 -2.00
CA TYR A 72 -10.53 -15.80 -3.35
C TYR A 72 -11.13 -14.39 -3.37
N TYR A 73 -12.27 -14.19 -2.71
CA TYR A 73 -12.95 -12.89 -2.70
C TYR A 73 -12.08 -11.82 -2.06
N GLU A 74 -11.44 -12.11 -0.92
CA GLU A 74 -10.48 -11.18 -0.28
C GLU A 74 -9.33 -10.86 -1.23
N ARG A 75 -8.69 -11.86 -1.83
CA ARG A 75 -7.55 -11.67 -2.72
C ARG A 75 -7.91 -10.77 -3.90
N ALA A 76 -8.98 -11.10 -4.62
CA ALA A 76 -9.42 -10.40 -5.82
C ALA A 76 -9.99 -9.00 -5.53
N LEU A 77 -10.66 -8.82 -4.39
CA LEU A 77 -11.14 -7.51 -3.96
C LEU A 77 -9.95 -6.60 -3.59
N THR A 78 -9.09 -7.05 -2.69
CA THR A 78 -7.98 -6.25 -2.12
C THR A 78 -6.94 -5.89 -3.17
N ASN A 79 -6.55 -6.83 -4.02
CA ASN A 79 -5.42 -6.65 -4.93
C ASN A 79 -5.86 -6.35 -6.37
N GLY A 80 -6.96 -6.97 -6.81
CA GLY A 80 -7.56 -6.72 -8.11
C GLY A 80 -8.37 -5.43 -8.10
N VAL A 81 -9.57 -5.47 -7.51
CA VAL A 81 -10.58 -4.40 -7.63
C VAL A 81 -10.14 -3.08 -7.00
N LEU A 82 -9.66 -3.08 -5.75
CA LEU A 82 -9.29 -1.81 -5.09
C LEU A 82 -8.13 -1.10 -5.80
N SER A 83 -7.32 -1.82 -6.58
CA SER A 83 -6.18 -1.25 -7.28
C SER A 83 -6.52 -0.62 -8.64
N ILE A 84 -7.77 -0.77 -9.13
CA ILE A 84 -8.13 -0.29 -10.48
C ILE A 84 -8.53 1.19 -10.53
N GLN A 85 -8.76 1.86 -9.39
CA GLN A 85 -9.05 3.29 -9.32
C GLN A 85 -7.78 4.06 -8.95
N ARG A 86 -7.54 5.21 -9.60
CA ARG A 86 -6.37 6.05 -9.32
C ARG A 86 -6.55 6.81 -8.01
N GLY A 87 -6.03 6.26 -6.92
CA GLY A 87 -6.12 6.88 -5.60
C GLY A 87 -7.57 7.24 -5.25
N THR A 88 -7.80 8.49 -4.87
CA THR A 88 -9.14 9.01 -4.55
C THR A 88 -9.81 9.73 -5.72
N GLU A 89 -9.21 9.73 -6.91
CA GLU A 89 -9.76 10.40 -8.10
C GLU A 89 -10.98 9.62 -8.61
N PRO A 90 -12.20 10.18 -8.50
CA PRO A 90 -13.39 9.48 -8.93
C PRO A 90 -13.43 9.35 -10.46
N GLY A 91 -13.72 8.14 -10.96
CA GLY A 91 -13.89 7.91 -12.39
C GLY A 91 -12.59 7.83 -13.19
N VAL A 92 -11.43 7.80 -12.55
CA VAL A 92 -10.13 7.54 -13.20
C VAL A 92 -9.76 6.08 -12.92
N MET A 93 -10.07 5.19 -13.87
CA MET A 93 -9.95 3.74 -13.71
C MET A 93 -9.14 3.12 -14.86
N ILE A 94 -8.50 1.98 -14.60
CA ILE A 94 -7.83 1.17 -15.63
C ILE A 94 -8.74 0.12 -16.23
N TYR A 95 -8.44 -0.29 -17.47
CA TYR A 95 -9.02 -1.46 -18.11
C TYR A 95 -8.28 -2.74 -17.72
N MET A 96 -6.96 -2.73 -17.94
CA MET A 96 -6.03 -3.83 -17.66
C MET A 96 -5.17 -3.50 -16.43
N LEU A 97 -4.99 -4.48 -15.55
CA LEU A 97 -4.05 -4.41 -14.43
C LEU A 97 -2.73 -5.08 -14.83
N PRO A 98 -1.67 -4.31 -15.14
CA PRO A 98 -0.45 -4.86 -15.73
C PRO A 98 0.41 -5.63 -14.71
N HIS A 99 1.09 -6.70 -15.17
CA HIS A 99 1.90 -7.61 -14.34
C HIS A 99 3.34 -7.82 -14.81
N GLY A 100 3.72 -7.23 -15.96
CA GLY A 100 5.09 -7.28 -16.45
C GLY A 100 6.10 -6.63 -15.50
N ARG A 101 7.39 -6.92 -15.69
CA ARG A 101 8.47 -6.25 -14.95
C ARG A 101 8.59 -4.80 -15.43
N GLY A 102 8.69 -3.84 -14.50
CA GLY A 102 8.89 -2.42 -14.82
C GLY A 102 7.75 -1.75 -15.60
N VAL A 103 6.60 -2.41 -15.77
CA VAL A 103 5.43 -1.84 -16.44
C VAL A 103 4.67 -0.89 -15.53
N SER A 104 3.80 -0.07 -16.11
CA SER A 104 3.02 0.91 -15.35
C SER A 104 1.56 0.93 -15.80
N LYS A 105 0.66 1.13 -14.83
CA LYS A 105 -0.76 1.43 -15.06
C LYS A 105 -0.96 2.69 -15.92
N ALA A 106 0.02 3.61 -15.91
CA ALA A 106 -0.01 4.84 -16.70
C ALA A 106 0.63 4.70 -18.09
N ARG A 107 1.30 3.58 -18.38
CA ARG A 107 2.05 3.35 -19.63
C ARG A 107 1.64 2.01 -20.24
N SER A 108 0.37 1.87 -20.57
CA SER A 108 -0.20 0.70 -21.25
C SER A 108 -1.09 1.13 -22.42
N VAL A 109 -1.60 0.19 -23.22
CA VAL A 109 -2.45 0.53 -24.37
C VAL A 109 -3.70 1.29 -23.91
N HIS A 110 -4.27 0.86 -22.79
CA HIS A 110 -5.43 1.52 -22.18
C HIS A 110 -5.03 2.64 -21.22
N SER A 111 -3.93 2.46 -20.47
CA SER A 111 -3.49 3.37 -19.41
C SER A 111 -4.60 3.70 -18.40
N TRP A 112 -4.43 4.77 -17.62
CA TRP A 112 -5.53 5.36 -16.87
C TRP A 112 -6.55 5.97 -17.82
N GLY A 113 -7.82 5.59 -17.66
CA GLY A 113 -8.91 6.24 -18.36
C GLY A 113 -9.15 7.67 -17.86
N LYS A 114 -10.09 8.36 -18.51
CA LYS A 114 -10.49 9.73 -18.17
C LYS A 114 -11.94 9.76 -17.73
N GLN A 115 -12.22 10.58 -16.73
CA GLN A 115 -13.53 10.67 -16.05
C GLN A 115 -14.74 10.78 -17.00
N PHE A 116 -14.61 11.52 -18.11
CA PHE A 116 -15.71 11.81 -19.03
C PHE A 116 -15.46 11.38 -20.48
N GLU A 117 -14.34 10.72 -20.77
CA GLU A 117 -13.92 10.39 -22.15
C GLU A 117 -13.65 8.89 -22.36
N SER A 118 -13.54 8.11 -21.29
CA SER A 118 -13.34 6.66 -21.37
C SER A 118 -14.68 5.93 -21.22
N PHE A 119 -15.06 5.16 -22.25
CA PHE A 119 -16.35 4.47 -22.34
C PHE A 119 -16.20 2.96 -22.57
N TRP A 120 -15.23 2.36 -21.90
CA TRP A 120 -14.96 0.93 -21.98
C TRP A 120 -15.92 0.10 -21.12
N CYS A 121 -16.04 -1.20 -21.39
CA CYS A 121 -16.78 -2.14 -20.53
C CYS A 121 -16.34 -2.05 -19.05
N CYS A 122 -15.02 -1.93 -18.83
CA CYS A 122 -14.39 -1.84 -17.52
C CYS A 122 -14.84 -0.61 -16.71
N TYR A 123 -15.25 0.48 -17.37
CA TYR A 123 -15.81 1.64 -16.68
C TYR A 123 -17.18 1.31 -16.08
N GLY A 124 -18.02 0.55 -16.81
CA GLY A 124 -19.31 0.09 -16.31
C GLY A 124 -19.14 -0.84 -15.11
N THR A 125 -18.34 -1.90 -15.24
CA THR A 125 -18.10 -2.83 -14.12
C THR A 125 -17.31 -2.21 -12.98
N GLY A 126 -16.43 -1.25 -13.27
CA GLY A 126 -15.68 -0.48 -12.26
C GLY A 126 -16.63 0.31 -11.37
N ILE A 127 -17.52 1.12 -11.96
CA ILE A 127 -18.55 1.86 -11.21
C ILE A 127 -19.41 0.92 -10.36
N GLU A 128 -19.87 -0.20 -10.95
CA GLU A 128 -20.62 -1.19 -10.19
C GLU A 128 -19.82 -1.77 -9.02
N SER A 129 -18.55 -2.11 -9.22
CA SER A 129 -17.65 -2.65 -8.19
C SER A 129 -17.53 -1.69 -6.99
N PHE A 130 -17.22 -0.42 -7.25
CA PHE A 130 -17.03 0.58 -6.20
C PHE A 130 -18.35 0.97 -5.51
N SER A 131 -19.49 0.82 -6.19
CA SER A 131 -20.81 1.02 -5.56
C SER A 131 -21.21 -0.07 -4.57
N LYS A 132 -20.54 -1.24 -4.60
CA LYS A 132 -20.96 -2.45 -3.88
C LYS A 132 -19.85 -3.10 -3.04
N LEU A 133 -18.82 -2.36 -2.64
CA LEU A 133 -17.72 -2.89 -1.83
C LEU A 133 -18.17 -3.59 -0.52
N GLY A 134 -19.36 -3.26 -0.01
CA GLY A 134 -19.95 -3.90 1.17
C GLY A 134 -20.78 -5.17 0.93
N ASP A 135 -21.01 -5.59 -0.32
CA ASP A 135 -22.03 -6.61 -0.67
C ASP A 135 -21.70 -8.07 -0.29
N SER A 136 -20.47 -8.28 0.18
CA SER A 136 -19.88 -9.59 0.48
C SER A 136 -19.04 -9.56 1.76
N ILE A 137 -19.34 -8.64 2.69
CA ILE A 137 -18.76 -8.66 4.04
C ILE A 137 -19.44 -9.72 4.90
N TYR A 138 -20.77 -9.78 4.85
CA TYR A 138 -21.62 -10.60 5.71
C TYR A 138 -22.51 -11.55 4.90
N PHE A 139 -22.64 -12.79 5.34
CA PHE A 139 -23.55 -13.77 4.75
C PHE A 139 -24.39 -14.45 5.81
N GLU A 140 -25.69 -14.30 5.69
CA GLU A 140 -26.65 -14.95 6.57
C GLU A 140 -26.77 -16.45 6.27
N GLU A 141 -26.93 -17.21 7.35
CA GLU A 141 -27.37 -18.60 7.36
C GLU A 141 -28.69 -18.68 8.15
N VAL A 142 -29.72 -19.14 7.46
CA VAL A 142 -31.04 -19.33 8.03
C VAL A 142 -31.11 -20.72 8.65
N GLY A 143 -31.61 -20.81 9.86
CA GLY A 143 -31.78 -22.08 10.58
C GLY A 143 -32.51 -21.87 11.89
N ASN A 144 -32.63 -22.96 12.68
CA ASN A 144 -33.21 -22.90 14.03
C ASN A 144 -32.40 -21.96 14.95
N VAL A 145 -31.09 -21.96 14.77
CA VAL A 145 -30.17 -20.96 15.32
C VAL A 145 -29.61 -20.21 14.10
N PRO A 146 -30.11 -19.00 13.79
CA PRO A 146 -29.62 -18.24 12.65
C PRO A 146 -28.17 -17.82 12.89
N GLY A 147 -27.41 -17.72 11.80
CA GLY A 147 -25.99 -17.40 11.84
C GLY A 147 -25.58 -16.29 10.86
N ILE A 148 -24.49 -15.60 11.18
CA ILE A 148 -23.83 -14.65 10.26
C ILE A 148 -22.38 -15.06 10.08
N TYR A 149 -22.00 -15.27 8.82
CA TYR A 149 -20.61 -15.43 8.39
C TYR A 149 -20.03 -14.06 8.06
N VAL A 150 -18.97 -13.67 8.76
CA VAL A 150 -18.13 -12.52 8.45
C VAL A 150 -16.93 -13.02 7.65
N ILE A 151 -16.88 -12.67 6.36
CA ILE A 151 -15.83 -13.16 5.46
C ILE A 151 -14.81 -12.10 5.04
N GLN A 152 -15.15 -10.81 5.18
CA GLN A 152 -14.23 -9.69 4.93
C GLN A 152 -14.08 -8.83 6.19
N TYR A 153 -12.84 -8.41 6.45
CA TYR A 153 -12.53 -7.49 7.54
C TYR A 153 -12.46 -6.06 7.01
N ILE A 154 -13.63 -5.42 6.94
CA ILE A 154 -13.82 -4.03 6.47
C ILE A 154 -14.71 -3.29 7.46
N SER A 155 -14.24 -2.16 8.00
CA SER A 155 -15.00 -1.35 8.95
C SER A 155 -16.40 -1.04 8.43
N SER A 156 -17.43 -1.51 9.13
CA SER A 156 -18.82 -1.47 8.68
C SER A 156 -19.80 -1.76 9.81
N SER A 157 -21.06 -1.41 9.63
CA SER A 157 -22.15 -1.81 10.52
C SER A 157 -23.21 -2.59 9.76
N LEU A 158 -23.67 -3.70 10.34
CA LEU A 158 -24.73 -4.55 9.82
C LEU A 158 -25.95 -4.47 10.73
N ASN A 159 -27.05 -3.95 10.20
CA ASN A 159 -28.36 -4.12 10.82
C ASN A 159 -28.89 -5.54 10.50
N TRP A 160 -28.60 -6.49 11.37
CA TRP A 160 -29.01 -7.89 11.19
C TRP A 160 -30.40 -8.14 11.77
N LYS A 161 -31.40 -8.00 10.89
CA LYS A 161 -32.81 -8.13 11.23
C LYS A 161 -33.15 -9.50 11.83
N SER A 162 -32.72 -10.62 11.24
CA SER A 162 -33.10 -11.94 11.75
C SER A 162 -32.50 -12.28 13.12
N GLY A 163 -31.34 -11.70 13.46
CA GLY A 163 -30.73 -11.82 14.78
C GLY A 163 -31.16 -10.74 15.77
N HIS A 164 -31.99 -9.78 15.35
CA HIS A 164 -32.42 -8.62 16.13
C HIS A 164 -31.25 -7.80 16.72
N ILE A 165 -30.12 -7.69 16.02
CA ILE A 165 -28.93 -6.97 16.50
C ILE A 165 -28.33 -6.03 15.46
N LEU A 166 -27.72 -4.94 15.95
CA LEU A 166 -26.83 -4.07 15.18
C LEU A 166 -25.38 -4.46 15.49
N LEU A 167 -24.73 -5.16 14.56
CA LEU A 167 -23.33 -5.55 14.65
C LEU A 167 -22.45 -4.47 14.04
N ASN A 168 -21.41 -4.04 14.75
CA ASN A 168 -20.40 -3.12 14.25
C ASN A 168 -19.04 -3.80 14.19
N GLN A 169 -18.38 -3.75 13.05
CA GLN A 169 -17.00 -4.18 12.85
C GLN A 169 -16.12 -2.94 12.69
N LYS A 170 -15.06 -2.83 13.49
CA LYS A 170 -14.01 -1.84 13.36
C LYS A 170 -12.69 -2.55 13.09
N VAL A 171 -12.02 -2.17 12.01
CA VAL A 171 -10.73 -2.72 11.58
C VAL A 171 -9.67 -1.64 11.78
N GLU A 172 -8.58 -1.99 12.45
CA GLU A 172 -7.41 -1.11 12.52
C GLU A 172 -6.70 -1.12 11.14
N PRO A 173 -6.29 0.04 10.60
CA PRO A 173 -5.58 0.10 9.33
C PRO A 173 -4.31 -0.77 9.38
N ALA A 174 -4.15 -1.67 8.41
CA ALA A 174 -2.91 -2.42 8.26
C ALA A 174 -1.77 -1.46 7.90
N VAL A 175 -0.64 -1.60 8.60
CA VAL A 175 0.57 -0.79 8.43
C VAL A 175 1.78 -1.71 8.40
N SER A 176 2.87 -1.28 7.77
CA SER A 176 4.06 -2.12 7.62
C SER A 176 4.74 -2.44 8.95
N TRP A 177 4.73 -1.50 9.90
CA TRP A 177 5.42 -1.63 11.19
C TRP A 177 4.67 -2.41 12.26
N ASP A 178 3.41 -2.79 12.00
CA ASP A 178 2.62 -3.65 12.89
C ASP A 178 2.15 -4.89 12.12
N SER A 179 2.66 -6.05 12.52
CA SER A 179 2.40 -7.34 11.88
C SER A 179 1.09 -7.98 12.32
N HIS A 180 0.10 -7.20 12.76
CA HIS A 180 -1.19 -7.72 13.20
C HIS A 180 -2.33 -6.96 12.55
N LEU A 181 -3.27 -7.70 11.99
CA LEU A 181 -4.59 -7.20 11.67
C LEU A 181 -5.46 -7.31 12.92
N ARG A 182 -5.92 -6.17 13.44
CA ARG A 182 -6.84 -6.14 14.58
C ARG A 182 -8.25 -5.75 14.16
N VAL A 183 -9.21 -6.53 14.62
CA VAL A 183 -10.62 -6.35 14.31
C VAL A 183 -11.44 -6.44 15.59
N THR A 184 -12.28 -5.45 15.84
CA THR A 184 -13.23 -5.42 16.96
C THR A 184 -14.65 -5.49 16.43
N PHE A 185 -15.43 -6.42 16.96
CA PHE A 185 -16.84 -6.59 16.73
C PHE A 185 -17.60 -6.19 17.97
N THR A 186 -18.56 -5.28 17.85
CA THR A 186 -19.37 -4.82 18.99
C THR A 186 -20.85 -4.90 18.63
N ILE A 187 -21.64 -5.43 19.55
CA ILE A 187 -23.11 -5.36 19.46
C ILE A 187 -23.54 -3.98 19.97
N LEU A 188 -23.98 -3.09 19.08
CA LEU A 188 -24.34 -1.72 19.44
C LEU A 188 -25.73 -1.61 20.05
N SER A 189 -26.68 -2.38 19.52
CA SER A 189 -28.07 -2.36 19.97
C SER A 189 -28.78 -3.65 19.62
N LYS A 190 -29.96 -3.82 20.24
CA LYS A 190 -30.86 -4.95 20.05
C LYS A 190 -32.25 -4.43 19.74
N GLU A 191 -32.94 -5.05 18.78
CA GLU A 191 -34.34 -4.70 18.51
C GLU A 191 -35.24 -5.06 19.71
N LYS A 192 -36.37 -4.37 19.85
CA LYS A 192 -37.34 -4.64 20.92
C LYS A 192 -38.05 -5.97 20.64
N GLY A 193 -37.81 -6.98 21.48
CA GLY A 193 -38.43 -8.30 21.37
C GLY A 193 -37.71 -9.38 22.19
N PRO A 194 -38.17 -10.64 22.15
CA PRO A 194 -37.43 -11.75 22.74
C PRO A 194 -36.06 -11.89 22.07
N GLY A 195 -35.04 -12.22 22.85
CA GLY A 195 -33.70 -12.45 22.33
C GLY A 195 -33.66 -13.62 21.35
N VAL A 196 -32.98 -13.43 20.22
CA VAL A 196 -32.73 -14.50 19.26
C VAL A 196 -31.38 -15.12 19.55
N THR A 197 -31.39 -16.40 19.91
CA THR A 197 -30.16 -17.18 20.06
C THR A 197 -29.55 -17.37 18.69
N SER A 198 -28.30 -16.94 18.52
CA SER A 198 -27.64 -16.89 17.23
C SER A 198 -26.15 -17.17 17.33
N THR A 199 -25.54 -17.48 16.19
CA THR A 199 -24.12 -17.77 16.06
C THR A 199 -23.44 -16.76 15.12
N LEU A 200 -22.30 -16.23 15.53
CA LEU A 200 -21.39 -15.49 14.66
C LEU A 200 -20.23 -16.39 14.23
N HIS A 201 -19.93 -16.40 12.93
CA HIS A 201 -18.82 -17.14 12.32
C HIS A 201 -17.80 -16.15 11.75
N PHE A 202 -16.57 -16.19 12.23
CA PHE A 202 -15.49 -15.30 11.81
C PHE A 202 -14.46 -16.09 11.02
N ARG A 203 -14.13 -15.62 9.82
CA ARG A 203 -13.12 -16.26 8.96
C ARG A 203 -11.74 -16.21 9.61
N ILE A 204 -11.09 -17.34 9.89
CA ILE A 204 -9.65 -17.35 10.22
C ILE A 204 -8.88 -17.53 8.91
N PRO A 205 -8.24 -16.49 8.36
CA PRO A 205 -7.67 -16.54 7.01
C PRO A 205 -6.52 -17.54 6.87
N PHE A 206 -6.34 -18.14 5.70
CA PHE A 206 -5.24 -19.09 5.47
C PHE A 206 -3.84 -18.46 5.61
N TRP A 207 -3.72 -17.14 5.44
CA TRP A 207 -2.45 -16.42 5.50
C TRP A 207 -1.98 -16.12 6.93
N THR A 208 -2.84 -16.32 7.93
CA THR A 208 -2.46 -16.14 9.34
C THR A 208 -1.91 -17.44 9.94
N TYR A 209 -1.29 -17.38 11.12
CA TYR A 209 -0.70 -18.53 11.79
C TYR A 209 -1.20 -18.67 13.24
N SER A 210 -1.57 -19.90 13.61
CA SER A 210 -2.28 -20.20 14.86
C SER A 210 -1.51 -19.85 16.13
N SER A 211 -0.18 -19.82 16.10
CA SER A 211 0.63 -19.68 17.32
C SER A 211 0.52 -18.31 17.99
N SER A 212 0.15 -17.27 17.25
CA SER A 212 -0.03 -15.91 17.79
C SER A 212 -1.36 -15.26 17.43
N ALA A 213 -2.20 -15.91 16.62
CA ALA A 213 -3.57 -15.48 16.43
C ALA A 213 -4.36 -15.57 17.75
N LYS A 214 -5.19 -14.57 18.04
CA LYS A 214 -6.04 -14.52 19.24
C LYS A 214 -7.46 -14.11 18.90
N ALA A 215 -8.39 -14.68 19.64
CA ALA A 215 -9.78 -14.25 19.66
C ALA A 215 -10.25 -14.15 21.10
N VAL A 216 -10.90 -13.04 21.46
CA VAL A 216 -11.43 -12.80 22.81
C VAL A 216 -12.88 -12.40 22.70
N LEU A 217 -13.76 -13.04 23.46
CA LEU A 217 -15.17 -12.69 23.57
C LEU A 217 -15.47 -12.25 25.01
N ASN A 218 -15.87 -10.99 25.20
CA ASN A 218 -16.18 -10.42 26.50
C ASN A 218 -15.06 -10.65 27.56
N GLY A 219 -13.80 -10.54 27.14
CA GLY A 219 -12.63 -10.76 27.99
C GLY A 219 -12.24 -12.23 28.21
N GLN A 220 -12.92 -13.18 27.57
CA GLN A 220 -12.58 -14.61 27.61
C GLN A 220 -11.95 -15.08 26.30
N ASP A 221 -10.80 -15.74 26.39
CA ASP A 221 -10.11 -16.30 25.23
C ASP A 221 -10.96 -17.40 24.57
N LEU A 222 -11.05 -17.36 23.24
CA LEU A 222 -11.68 -18.39 22.42
C LEU A 222 -10.62 -19.27 21.77
N SER A 223 -10.86 -20.58 21.75
CA SER A 223 -10.04 -21.52 20.98
C SER A 223 -10.22 -21.27 19.49
N LEU A 224 -9.13 -20.96 18.80
CA LEU A 224 -9.14 -20.76 17.36
C LEU A 224 -9.08 -22.11 16.61
N PRO A 225 -9.83 -22.25 15.50
CA PRO A 225 -9.61 -23.34 14.56
C PRO A 225 -8.30 -23.11 13.76
N PRO A 226 -7.81 -24.13 13.03
CA PRO A 226 -6.71 -23.93 12.09
C PRO A 226 -7.02 -22.86 11.03
N PRO A 227 -6.04 -22.05 10.59
CA PRO A 227 -6.16 -21.14 9.45
C PRO A 227 -6.84 -21.80 8.25
N GLY A 228 -7.67 -21.01 7.55
CA GLY A 228 -8.53 -21.52 6.47
C GLY A 228 -9.81 -22.18 6.98
N ASN A 229 -10.32 -21.78 8.14
CA ASN A 229 -11.60 -22.25 8.73
C ASN A 229 -12.37 -21.09 9.39
N PHE A 230 -13.60 -21.34 9.84
CA PHE A 230 -14.39 -20.37 10.60
C PHE A 230 -14.33 -20.60 12.11
N LEU A 231 -13.99 -19.56 12.87
CA LEU A 231 -14.24 -19.50 14.30
C LEU A 231 -15.74 -19.27 14.52
N SER A 232 -16.42 -20.23 15.14
CA SER A 232 -17.84 -20.12 15.47
C SER A 232 -18.02 -19.84 16.95
N THR A 233 -18.79 -18.81 17.28
CA THR A 233 -19.18 -18.54 18.66
C THR A 233 -20.16 -19.60 19.17
N PRO A 234 -20.21 -19.87 20.49
CA PRO A 234 -21.31 -20.64 21.07
C PRO A 234 -22.65 -19.95 20.77
N PRO A 235 -23.72 -20.70 20.43
CA PRO A 235 -25.05 -20.13 20.27
C PRO A 235 -25.48 -19.36 21.53
N GLN A 236 -25.73 -18.06 21.38
CA GLN A 236 -26.06 -17.21 22.53
C GLN A 236 -27.00 -16.06 22.18
N ASN A 237 -27.56 -15.45 23.23
CA ASN A 237 -28.35 -14.24 23.12
C ASN A 237 -27.45 -13.02 23.32
N TRP A 238 -27.20 -12.30 22.23
CA TRP A 238 -26.37 -11.09 22.26
C TRP A 238 -27.05 -9.94 23.01
N SER A 239 -26.22 -9.16 23.71
CA SER A 239 -26.56 -7.98 24.47
C SER A 239 -25.75 -6.78 23.96
N PRO A 240 -26.30 -5.55 24.03
CA PRO A 240 -25.53 -4.35 23.72
C PRO A 240 -24.27 -4.28 24.59
N GLY A 241 -23.13 -4.01 23.96
CA GLY A 241 -21.81 -4.00 24.61
C GLY A 241 -21.07 -5.33 24.56
N ASP A 242 -21.70 -6.43 24.11
CA ASP A 242 -20.95 -7.65 23.81
C ASP A 242 -19.89 -7.35 22.74
N GLU A 243 -18.67 -7.79 23.00
CA GLU A 243 -17.50 -7.49 22.19
C GLU A 243 -16.70 -8.76 21.88
N LEU A 244 -16.33 -8.91 20.62
CA LEU A 244 -15.36 -9.90 20.16
C LEU A 244 -14.18 -9.20 19.48
N THR A 245 -12.97 -9.52 19.88
CA THR A 245 -11.74 -9.03 19.23
C THR A 245 -11.03 -10.18 18.53
N LEU A 246 -10.43 -9.87 17.37
CA LEU A 246 -9.51 -10.73 16.65
C LEU A 246 -8.18 -9.99 16.49
N GLU A 247 -7.09 -10.66 16.82
CA GLU A 247 -5.73 -10.25 16.50
C GLU A 247 -5.13 -11.33 15.60
N LEU A 248 -4.98 -11.02 14.32
CA LEU A 248 -4.54 -11.95 13.29
C LEU A 248 -3.16 -11.54 12.79
N PRO A 249 -2.11 -12.31 13.10
CA PRO A 249 -0.78 -11.96 12.65
C PRO A 249 -0.65 -12.09 11.12
N MET A 250 0.09 -11.15 10.52
CA MET A 250 0.42 -11.05 9.11
C MET A 250 1.92 -11.24 8.94
N ASP A 251 2.31 -12.17 8.07
CA ASP A 251 3.72 -12.40 7.73
C ASP A 251 3.95 -12.30 6.23
N LEU A 252 5.23 -12.17 5.87
CA LEU A 252 5.68 -12.29 4.50
C LEU A 252 5.55 -13.73 4.02
N ARG A 253 4.96 -13.90 2.85
CA ARG A 253 4.79 -15.20 2.18
C ARG A 253 5.01 -15.05 0.69
N THR A 254 5.34 -16.15 0.04
CA THR A 254 5.46 -16.17 -1.42
C THR A 254 4.49 -17.15 -2.06
N GLU A 255 4.09 -16.83 -3.29
CA GLU A 255 3.32 -17.73 -4.15
C GLU A 255 4.04 -17.88 -5.49
N THR A 256 4.25 -19.12 -5.92
CA THR A 256 4.79 -19.40 -7.25
C THR A 256 3.79 -19.04 -8.33
N ILE A 257 4.28 -18.52 -9.45
CA ILE A 257 3.44 -18.33 -10.63
C ILE A 257 2.81 -19.65 -11.07
N LYS A 258 1.58 -19.60 -11.61
CA LYS A 258 0.91 -20.78 -12.16
C LYS A 258 1.48 -21.10 -13.53
N ASP A 259 2.67 -21.67 -13.53
CA ASP A 259 3.38 -22.13 -14.72
C ASP A 259 4.10 -23.45 -14.40
N ASP A 260 3.94 -24.46 -15.26
CA ASP A 260 4.56 -25.78 -15.04
C ASP A 260 5.92 -25.96 -15.75
N ARG A 261 6.38 -24.94 -16.46
CA ARG A 261 7.67 -24.96 -17.14
C ARG A 261 8.83 -24.69 -16.14
N PRO A 262 9.86 -25.55 -16.08
CA PRO A 262 10.93 -25.43 -15.10
C PRO A 262 11.71 -24.11 -15.12
N GLU A 263 11.84 -23.46 -16.28
CA GLU A 263 12.56 -22.19 -16.42
C GLU A 263 11.90 -21.01 -15.68
N TYR A 264 10.62 -21.13 -15.30
CA TYR A 264 9.88 -20.11 -14.55
C TYR A 264 9.66 -20.48 -13.08
N ALA A 265 10.22 -21.59 -12.61
CA ALA A 265 10.02 -22.08 -11.23
C ALA A 265 10.51 -21.10 -10.15
N SER A 266 11.40 -20.17 -10.49
CA SER A 266 11.90 -19.12 -9.59
C SER A 266 10.98 -17.89 -9.50
N LEU A 267 10.00 -17.73 -10.40
CA LEU A 267 9.11 -16.58 -10.39
C LEU A 267 8.06 -16.70 -9.27
N GLN A 268 8.09 -15.74 -8.36
CA GLN A 268 7.23 -15.71 -7.19
C GLN A 268 6.64 -14.31 -6.99
N ALA A 269 5.41 -14.26 -6.53
CA ALA A 269 4.84 -13.07 -5.91
C ALA A 269 5.13 -13.07 -4.41
N ILE A 270 5.27 -11.88 -3.84
CA ILE A 270 5.46 -11.67 -2.41
C ILE A 270 4.22 -11.00 -1.85
N PHE A 271 3.69 -11.53 -0.75
CA PHE A 271 2.57 -10.96 -0.02
C PHE A 271 2.97 -10.65 1.41
N TYR A 272 2.27 -9.69 2.01
CA TYR A 272 2.22 -9.44 3.44
C TYR A 272 0.78 -9.67 3.92
N GLY A 273 0.52 -10.80 4.58
CA GLY A 273 -0.85 -11.24 4.86
C GLY A 273 -1.72 -11.34 3.58
N PRO A 274 -2.83 -10.58 3.46
CA PRO A 274 -3.68 -10.56 2.27
C PRO A 274 -3.17 -9.63 1.15
N TYR A 275 -2.19 -8.77 1.42
CA TYR A 275 -1.74 -7.73 0.50
C TYR A 275 -0.62 -8.25 -0.41
N LEU A 276 -0.83 -8.19 -1.72
CA LEU A 276 0.22 -8.39 -2.71
C LEU A 276 1.14 -7.17 -2.72
N LEU A 277 2.45 -7.40 -2.61
CA LEU A 277 3.44 -6.35 -2.68
C LEU A 277 3.88 -6.10 -4.12
N ALA A 278 4.18 -4.84 -4.44
CA ALA A 278 4.76 -4.42 -5.70
C ALA A 278 6.03 -3.61 -5.46
N GLY A 279 7.07 -3.86 -6.25
CA GLY A 279 8.30 -3.07 -6.20
C GLY A 279 8.17 -1.79 -7.01
N LEU A 280 8.42 -0.64 -6.38
CA LEU A 280 8.67 0.61 -7.09
C LEU A 280 10.12 0.60 -7.54
N THR A 281 10.38 0.43 -8.83
CA THR A 281 11.73 0.26 -9.37
C THR A 281 11.91 1.07 -10.66
N SER A 282 13.13 1.55 -10.88
CA SER A 282 13.56 2.20 -12.14
C SER A 282 14.24 1.23 -13.11
N GLY A 283 14.36 -0.04 -12.75
CA GLY A 283 15.03 -1.08 -13.55
C GLY A 283 14.70 -2.49 -13.06
N ASP A 284 15.24 -3.49 -13.75
CA ASP A 284 15.03 -4.89 -13.40
C ASP A 284 15.98 -5.34 -12.29
N TRP A 285 15.39 -5.87 -11.22
CA TRP A 285 16.13 -6.44 -10.10
C TRP A 285 15.65 -7.86 -9.82
N ASP A 286 16.60 -8.75 -9.58
CA ASP A 286 16.31 -10.09 -9.08
C ASP A 286 16.72 -10.17 -7.61
N ILE A 287 15.80 -10.62 -6.75
CA ILE A 287 16.09 -10.84 -5.34
C ILE A 287 16.90 -12.14 -5.23
N LYS A 288 18.16 -12.03 -4.81
CA LYS A 288 19.01 -13.19 -4.58
C LYS A 288 18.55 -13.89 -3.30
N LYS A 289 17.97 -15.07 -3.47
CA LYS A 289 17.62 -15.96 -2.35
C LYS A 289 18.90 -16.56 -1.77
N ASP A 290 19.36 -16.04 -0.64
CA ASP A 290 20.30 -16.76 0.21
C ASP A 290 19.51 -17.76 1.06
N SER A 291 19.89 -19.04 1.00
CA SER A 291 19.26 -20.10 1.79
C SER A 291 19.39 -19.92 3.30
N SER A 292 20.32 -19.08 3.77
CA SER A 292 20.45 -18.76 5.20
C SER A 292 19.56 -17.60 5.67
N LEU A 293 18.95 -16.85 4.75
CA LEU A 293 18.10 -15.70 5.07
C LEU A 293 16.62 -16.06 5.00
N SER A 294 15.86 -15.56 5.96
CA SER A 294 14.39 -15.59 5.94
C SER A 294 13.84 -14.52 4.99
N LEU A 295 12.58 -14.65 4.58
CA LEU A 295 11.90 -13.62 3.76
C LEU A 295 11.89 -12.25 4.45
N SER A 296 11.79 -12.23 5.77
CA SER A 296 11.79 -11.02 6.59
C SER A 296 13.14 -10.31 6.62
N ASP A 297 14.23 -10.98 6.23
CA ASP A 297 15.54 -10.34 6.08
C ASP A 297 15.66 -9.57 4.75
N TRP A 298 14.73 -9.77 3.81
CA TRP A 298 14.78 -9.13 2.47
C TRP A 298 13.97 -7.85 2.40
N ILE A 299 12.95 -7.71 3.25
CA ILE A 299 12.00 -6.60 3.22
C ILE A 299 11.93 -6.01 4.61
N THR A 300 12.41 -4.77 4.73
CA THR A 300 12.35 -4.03 5.99
C THR A 300 11.02 -3.29 6.09
N PRO A 301 10.25 -3.49 7.17
CA PRO A 301 9.09 -2.66 7.48
C PRO A 301 9.45 -1.18 7.56
N ILE A 302 8.69 -0.35 6.85
CA ILE A 302 8.75 1.09 7.00
C ILE A 302 8.14 1.44 8.37
N PRO A 303 8.81 2.19 9.27
CA PRO A 303 8.25 2.66 10.55
C PRO A 303 7.17 3.75 10.40
N ALA A 304 6.37 3.97 11.44
CA ALA A 304 5.32 5.00 11.46
C ALA A 304 5.83 6.41 11.12
N ALA A 305 7.01 6.76 11.64
CA ALA A 305 7.63 8.07 11.44
C ALA A 305 8.29 8.25 10.06
N TYR A 306 8.33 7.23 9.20
CA TYR A 306 9.07 7.33 7.94
C TYR A 306 8.47 8.37 6.98
N ASN A 307 7.13 8.51 6.98
CA ASN A 307 6.42 9.42 6.09
C ASN A 307 6.04 10.76 6.74
N SER A 308 6.33 10.96 8.04
CA SER A 308 5.95 12.19 8.75
C SER A 308 6.81 13.40 8.41
N HIS A 309 7.90 13.21 7.66
CA HIS A 309 8.93 14.23 7.43
C HIS A 309 9.37 14.30 5.96
N LEU A 310 8.42 14.15 5.03
CA LEU A 310 8.65 14.32 3.59
C LEU A 310 8.54 15.80 3.21
N ILE A 311 9.52 16.29 2.46
CA ILE A 311 9.63 17.69 2.03
C ILE A 311 10.08 17.82 0.58
N SER A 312 9.88 19.00 0.00
CA SER A 312 10.48 19.39 -1.29
C SER A 312 11.16 20.74 -1.12
N LEU A 313 12.46 20.82 -1.38
CA LEU A 313 13.19 22.08 -1.29
C LEU A 313 13.06 22.85 -2.60
N SER A 314 12.46 24.04 -2.52
CA SER A 314 12.09 24.84 -3.68
C SER A 314 12.68 26.26 -3.67
N GLN A 315 12.84 26.84 -4.85
CA GLN A 315 13.28 28.22 -5.07
C GLN A 315 12.45 28.89 -6.15
N GLN A 316 12.10 30.16 -5.93
CA GLN A 316 11.49 30.98 -6.97
C GLN A 316 12.57 31.41 -7.97
N PHE A 317 12.43 31.01 -9.24
CA PHE A 317 13.39 31.35 -10.30
C PHE A 317 12.94 32.57 -11.12
N THR A 318 11.65 32.63 -11.47
CA THR A 318 10.97 33.80 -12.06
C THR A 318 9.57 33.93 -11.47
N ASP A 319 8.85 35.03 -11.67
CA ASP A 319 7.47 35.21 -11.17
C ASP A 319 6.49 34.07 -11.54
N SER A 320 6.82 33.28 -12.57
CA SER A 320 6.00 32.17 -13.07
C SER A 320 6.63 30.78 -12.89
N LYS A 321 7.86 30.66 -12.37
CA LYS A 321 8.57 29.38 -12.28
C LYS A 321 9.16 29.15 -10.90
N VAL A 322 8.80 28.00 -10.33
CA VAL A 322 9.36 27.44 -9.11
C VAL A 322 10.21 26.23 -9.52
N LEU A 323 11.46 26.22 -9.08
CA LEU A 323 12.35 25.09 -9.23
C LEU A 323 12.45 24.31 -7.92
N VAL A 324 12.60 23.00 -8.00
CA VAL A 324 12.74 22.10 -6.86
C VAL A 324 13.99 21.24 -6.99
N LEU A 325 14.61 20.92 -5.85
CA LEU A 325 15.65 19.91 -5.79
C LEU A 325 15.07 18.59 -6.29
N THR A 326 15.75 17.98 -7.25
CA THR A 326 15.29 16.75 -7.90
C THR A 326 16.44 15.78 -8.01
N ASN A 327 16.21 14.54 -7.62
CA ASN A 327 17.12 13.44 -7.85
C ASN A 327 17.02 12.94 -9.30
N SER A 328 18.16 12.89 -9.97
CA SER A 328 18.30 12.41 -11.34
C SER A 328 19.48 11.46 -11.38
N ASN A 329 19.20 10.15 -11.22
CA ASN A 329 20.18 9.07 -11.25
C ASN A 329 21.42 9.33 -10.38
N LEU A 330 21.21 9.57 -9.08
CA LEU A 330 22.25 9.84 -8.07
C LEU A 330 22.94 11.21 -8.18
N SER A 331 22.52 12.05 -9.14
CA SER A 331 22.88 13.47 -9.20
C SER A 331 21.68 14.33 -8.80
N ILE A 332 21.93 15.55 -8.33
CA ILE A 332 20.85 16.46 -7.90
C ILE A 332 20.83 17.70 -8.77
N THR A 333 19.64 17.98 -9.29
CA THR A 333 19.35 19.10 -10.19
C THR A 333 18.26 20.01 -9.60
N MET A 334 18.11 21.19 -10.19
CA MET A 334 16.98 22.09 -9.93
C MET A 334 16.04 22.03 -11.14
N ASP A 335 14.90 21.36 -10.99
CA ASP A 335 13.93 21.15 -12.07
C ASP A 335 12.60 21.86 -11.76
N GLU A 336 11.78 22.09 -12.78
CA GLU A 336 10.48 22.75 -12.60
C GLU A 336 9.57 21.93 -11.68
N LEU A 337 8.87 22.60 -10.76
CA LEU A 337 7.98 21.96 -9.78
C LEU A 337 7.03 20.95 -10.49
N PRO A 338 7.13 19.65 -10.18
CA PRO A 338 6.40 18.64 -10.92
C PRO A 338 4.91 18.64 -10.56
N MET A 339 4.09 18.16 -11.49
CA MET A 339 2.69 17.89 -11.19
C MET A 339 2.59 16.76 -10.14
N PRO A 340 1.68 16.88 -9.15
CA PRO A 340 1.45 15.82 -8.17
C PRO A 340 1.12 14.48 -8.82
N GLY A 341 1.59 13.38 -8.21
CA GLY A 341 1.27 12.02 -8.66
C GLY A 341 2.00 11.58 -9.94
N THR A 342 3.13 12.22 -10.25
CA THR A 342 4.06 11.84 -11.33
C THR A 342 5.34 11.24 -10.75
N ASP A 343 6.10 10.49 -11.56
CA ASP A 343 7.42 9.97 -11.14
C ASP A 343 8.35 11.11 -10.73
N SER A 344 8.30 12.25 -11.43
CA SER A 344 9.04 13.47 -11.09
C SER A 344 8.71 14.01 -9.69
N SER A 345 7.48 13.85 -9.21
CA SER A 345 7.14 14.24 -7.83
C SER A 345 7.83 13.38 -6.78
N VAL A 346 8.07 12.10 -7.07
CA VAL A 346 8.86 11.21 -6.19
C VAL A 346 10.32 11.65 -6.18
N HIS A 347 10.89 11.93 -7.35
CA HIS A 347 12.27 12.41 -7.49
C HIS A 347 12.53 13.76 -6.81
N ALA A 348 11.50 14.60 -6.65
CA ALA A 348 11.57 15.89 -5.97
C ALA A 348 11.22 15.83 -4.47
N THR A 349 10.99 14.64 -3.92
CA THR A 349 10.61 14.46 -2.51
C THR A 349 11.75 13.85 -1.72
N PHE A 350 12.06 14.46 -0.58
CA PHE A 350 13.10 14.01 0.34
C PHE A 350 12.52 13.79 1.73
N ARG A 351 12.95 12.72 2.37
CA ARG A 351 12.74 12.47 3.80
C ARG A 351 13.83 13.15 4.60
N ILE A 352 13.44 13.84 5.65
CA ILE A 352 14.37 14.38 6.65
C ILE A 352 14.68 13.31 7.69
N ILE A 353 15.97 13.05 7.92
CA ILE A 353 16.46 12.17 8.96
C ILE A 353 17.22 13.02 9.99
N LEU A 354 16.72 13.07 11.23
CA LEU A 354 17.44 13.73 12.33
C LEU A 354 18.58 12.85 12.83
N LYS A 355 19.77 13.42 13.03
CA LYS A 355 20.91 12.69 13.60
C LYS A 355 20.85 12.59 15.14
N ASP A 356 20.26 13.59 15.79
CA ASP A 356 20.38 13.81 17.24
C ASP A 356 19.05 13.67 18.00
N SER A 357 17.99 13.12 17.41
CA SER A 357 16.64 13.07 18.03
C SER A 357 15.85 11.83 17.63
N ASP A 358 14.90 11.43 18.48
CA ASP A 358 13.89 10.43 18.10
C ASP A 358 13.02 11.00 16.96
N PRO A 359 12.83 10.29 15.83
CA PRO A 359 12.03 10.75 14.70
C PRO A 359 10.59 11.14 15.08
N SER A 360 10.06 10.62 16.20
CA SER A 360 8.65 10.76 16.57
C SER A 360 8.22 12.13 17.15
N GLU A 361 9.15 13.05 17.45
CA GLU A 361 8.86 14.21 18.32
C GLU A 361 8.86 15.61 17.67
N PHE A 362 9.00 15.77 16.35
CA PHE A 362 9.12 17.13 15.76
C PHE A 362 8.21 17.41 14.56
N SER A 363 7.75 18.67 14.45
CA SER A 363 6.96 19.21 13.34
C SER A 363 7.78 20.17 12.47
N ILE A 364 7.78 19.96 11.15
CA ILE A 364 8.40 20.83 10.14
C ILE A 364 7.44 22.01 9.84
N PRO A 365 7.91 23.27 9.62
CA PRO A 365 9.30 23.71 9.46
C PRO A 365 9.93 24.39 10.71
N ASP A 366 9.16 24.95 11.63
CA ASP A 366 9.74 25.85 12.65
C ASP A 366 10.65 25.15 13.67
N GLN A 367 10.50 23.83 13.87
CA GLN A 367 11.29 23.07 14.84
C GLN A 367 12.56 22.41 14.26
N ILE A 368 12.77 22.50 12.94
CA ILE A 368 13.96 21.92 12.29
C ILE A 368 15.17 22.86 12.31
N ILE A 369 14.93 24.17 12.42
CA ILE A 369 16.01 25.17 12.44
C ILE A 369 16.92 24.92 13.65
N GLY A 370 18.22 24.88 13.39
CA GLY A 370 19.27 24.56 14.36
C GLY A 370 19.57 23.06 14.50
N LYS A 371 18.84 22.17 13.80
CA LYS A 371 19.07 20.72 13.87
C LYS A 371 20.01 20.24 12.76
N SER A 372 20.76 19.18 13.07
CA SER A 372 21.57 18.43 12.10
C SER A 372 20.72 17.33 11.47
N VAL A 373 20.64 17.35 10.14
CA VAL A 373 19.77 16.45 9.37
C VAL A 373 20.52 15.84 8.19
N MET A 374 20.01 14.71 7.73
CA MET A 374 20.32 14.14 6.42
C MET A 374 19.04 14.17 5.57
N LEU A 375 19.19 14.30 4.26
CA LEU A 375 18.08 14.26 3.31
C LEU A 375 18.17 13.00 2.48
N GLU A 376 17.21 12.11 2.64
CA GLU A 376 17.10 10.87 1.86
C GLU A 376 16.08 11.06 0.73
N PRO A 377 16.44 10.85 -0.55
CA PRO A 377 15.46 10.84 -1.64
C PRO A 377 14.42 9.73 -1.45
N LEU A 378 13.14 10.04 -1.67
CA LEU A 378 12.05 9.08 -1.50
C LEU A 378 12.18 7.83 -2.41
N ASP A 379 12.81 7.98 -3.57
CA ASP A 379 13.07 6.93 -4.54
C ASP A 379 14.37 6.13 -4.31
N PHE A 380 15.22 6.54 -3.34
CA PHE A 380 16.46 5.85 -2.96
C PHE A 380 16.57 5.67 -1.44
N PRO A 381 15.70 4.83 -0.82
CA PRO A 381 15.76 4.57 0.61
C PRO A 381 17.12 3.98 1.02
N GLY A 382 17.68 4.47 2.13
CA GLY A 382 19.00 4.11 2.63
C GLY A 382 20.16 4.97 2.10
N MET A 383 19.91 5.85 1.12
CA MET A 383 20.89 6.78 0.58
C MET A 383 20.57 8.22 0.97
N VAL A 384 21.56 9.09 1.03
CA VAL A 384 21.40 10.49 1.45
C VAL A 384 22.08 11.46 0.49
N LEU A 385 21.57 12.68 0.45
CA LEU A 385 22.20 13.83 -0.18
C LEU A 385 23.56 14.08 0.45
N THR A 386 24.59 14.19 -0.39
CA THR A 386 25.98 14.42 0.01
C THR A 386 26.61 15.49 -0.86
N HIS A 387 27.52 16.28 -0.30
CA HIS A 387 28.33 17.21 -1.07
C HIS A 387 29.71 16.64 -1.39
N GLN A 388 30.30 17.04 -2.53
CA GLN A 388 31.64 16.58 -2.94
C GLN A 388 32.78 17.54 -2.57
N GLY A 389 32.44 18.60 -1.80
CA GLY A 389 33.34 19.69 -1.40
C GLY A 389 32.97 21.02 -2.07
N MET A 390 33.70 22.07 -1.73
CA MET A 390 33.46 23.43 -2.24
C MET A 390 33.47 23.50 -3.77
N ASP A 391 32.51 24.24 -4.33
CA ASP A 391 32.28 24.48 -5.76
C ASP A 391 32.06 23.20 -6.59
N LYS A 392 31.65 22.10 -5.93
CA LYS A 392 31.28 20.85 -6.58
C LYS A 392 29.80 20.52 -6.36
N GLY A 393 29.26 19.73 -7.27
CA GLY A 393 27.87 19.30 -7.25
C GLY A 393 27.52 18.42 -6.05
N LEU A 394 26.21 18.23 -5.87
CA LEU A 394 25.66 17.31 -4.88
C LEU A 394 25.35 15.95 -5.52
N THR A 395 25.49 14.89 -4.73
CA THR A 395 25.24 13.50 -5.14
C THR A 395 24.46 12.74 -4.09
N ILE A 396 23.92 11.58 -4.47
CA ILE A 396 23.29 10.63 -3.54
C ILE A 396 24.28 9.49 -3.25
N ALA A 397 24.53 9.22 -1.96
CA ALA A 397 25.45 8.18 -1.51
C ALA A 397 24.92 7.46 -0.26
N GLU A 398 25.53 6.34 0.12
CA GLU A 398 25.13 5.60 1.33
C GLU A 398 25.28 6.45 2.60
N SER A 399 24.35 6.28 3.55
CA SER A 399 24.40 6.98 4.84
C SER A 399 25.63 6.56 5.65
N GLY A 400 26.57 7.49 5.84
CA GLY A 400 27.84 7.21 6.55
C GLY A 400 28.92 8.28 6.39
N ASP A 401 28.80 9.15 5.39
CA ASP A 401 29.71 10.29 5.17
C ASP A 401 29.27 11.52 5.98
N GLU A 402 30.20 12.20 6.66
CA GLU A 402 29.94 13.49 7.32
C GLU A 402 29.48 14.57 6.32
N ASN A 403 29.86 14.43 5.05
CA ASN A 403 29.42 15.30 3.96
C ASN A 403 27.93 15.17 3.61
N GLY A 404 27.23 14.20 4.19
CA GLY A 404 25.77 14.04 4.06
C GLY A 404 24.97 14.76 5.14
N ILE A 405 25.64 15.44 6.08
CA ILE A 405 25.00 16.07 7.22
C ILE A 405 24.94 17.58 7.00
N PHE A 406 23.72 18.11 7.09
CA PHE A 406 23.46 19.53 6.97
C PHE A 406 22.80 20.06 8.23
N ARG A 407 23.19 21.26 8.66
CA ARG A 407 22.46 22.04 9.65
C ARG A 407 21.43 22.90 8.93
N PHE A 408 20.16 22.70 9.26
CA PHE A 408 19.11 23.62 8.80
C PHE A 408 19.23 24.91 9.61
N VAL A 409 19.41 26.04 8.93
CA VAL A 409 19.42 27.38 9.56
C VAL A 409 18.31 28.22 8.95
N ALA A 410 17.93 29.32 9.64
CA ALA A 410 17.01 30.30 9.06
C ALA A 410 17.58 30.80 7.72
N GLY A 411 16.70 30.98 6.73
CA GLY A 411 17.10 31.37 5.39
C GLY A 411 17.97 32.63 5.40
N LEU A 412 19.06 32.57 4.63
CA LEU A 412 20.06 33.63 4.60
C LEU A 412 19.52 34.94 3.98
N ASP A 413 18.41 34.87 3.26
CA ASP A 413 17.70 36.04 2.71
C ASP A 413 16.93 36.86 3.78
N GLY A 414 16.74 36.29 4.99
CA GLY A 414 16.05 36.92 6.10
C GLY A 414 14.52 36.88 6.01
N ASN A 415 13.94 36.13 5.07
CA ASN A 415 12.50 35.96 4.96
C ASN A 415 12.00 34.86 5.91
N ASP A 416 10.88 35.13 6.59
CA ASP A 416 10.23 34.13 7.45
C ASP A 416 9.78 32.91 6.64
N GLY A 417 9.91 31.72 7.24
CA GLY A 417 9.50 30.45 6.63
C GLY A 417 10.46 29.87 5.59
N THR A 418 11.66 30.47 5.44
CA THR A 418 12.71 29.97 4.54
C THR A 418 13.86 29.31 5.31
N VAL A 419 14.57 28.40 4.65
CA VAL A 419 15.69 27.65 5.24
C VAL A 419 16.94 27.69 4.37
N SER A 420 18.10 27.58 4.99
CA SER A 420 19.37 27.33 4.31
C SER A 420 20.02 26.10 4.89
N LEU A 421 20.70 25.32 4.04
CA LEU A 421 21.35 24.07 4.41
C LEU A 421 22.85 24.30 4.52
N GLU A 422 23.36 24.47 5.74
CA GLU A 422 24.78 24.60 6.03
C GLU A 422 25.43 23.22 6.12
N SER A 423 26.59 22.99 5.50
CA SER A 423 27.35 21.74 5.69
C SER A 423 27.86 21.63 7.11
N ALA A 424 27.68 20.45 7.73
CA ALA A 424 28.25 20.18 9.05
C ALA A 424 29.77 19.93 9.01
N SER A 425 30.33 19.51 7.87
CA SER A 425 31.78 19.27 7.72
C SER A 425 32.55 20.48 7.18
N GLN A 426 31.85 21.48 6.61
CA GLN A 426 32.43 22.72 6.10
C GLN A 426 31.65 23.95 6.60
N GLU A 427 32.15 24.56 7.67
CA GLU A 427 31.54 25.72 8.31
C GLU A 427 31.39 26.89 7.32
N SER A 428 30.25 27.61 7.38
CA SER A 428 29.92 28.71 6.46
C SER A 428 29.78 28.32 4.98
N CYS A 429 29.63 27.03 4.67
CA CYS A 429 29.35 26.54 3.32
C CYS A 429 27.93 26.01 3.22
N PHE A 430 27.20 26.46 2.19
CA PHE A 430 25.77 26.21 2.04
C PHE A 430 25.45 25.53 0.72
N VAL A 431 24.37 24.74 0.72
CA VAL A 431 23.75 24.30 -0.55
C VAL A 431 23.32 25.55 -1.31
N TYR A 432 23.79 25.67 -2.54
CA TYR A 432 23.63 26.84 -3.39
C TYR A 432 23.02 26.41 -4.72
N GLY A 433 21.82 26.91 -5.01
CA GLY A 433 21.07 26.68 -6.24
C GLY A 433 21.13 27.89 -7.16
N SER A 434 21.77 27.74 -8.33
CA SER A 434 21.66 28.69 -9.44
C SER A 434 21.47 27.93 -10.76
N SER A 435 22.27 28.21 -11.80
CA SER A 435 22.32 27.39 -13.02
C SER A 435 22.79 25.95 -12.77
N SER A 436 23.39 25.68 -11.60
CA SER A 436 23.75 24.35 -11.12
C SER A 436 23.66 24.32 -9.58
N LEU A 437 23.44 23.12 -9.02
CA LEU A 437 23.36 22.91 -7.58
C LEU A 437 24.71 22.44 -7.05
N MET A 438 25.25 23.14 -6.05
CA MET A 438 26.58 22.87 -5.51
C MET A 438 26.69 23.28 -4.05
N LEU A 439 27.79 22.90 -3.39
CA LEU A 439 28.17 23.49 -2.11
C LEU A 439 29.03 24.73 -2.33
N LYS A 440 28.62 25.87 -1.78
CA LYS A 440 29.37 27.14 -1.93
C LYS A 440 29.54 27.84 -0.59
N CYS A 441 30.75 28.32 -0.32
CA CYS A 441 31.09 29.00 0.93
C CYS A 441 30.83 30.50 0.82
N ASN A 442 30.29 31.07 1.90
CA ASN A 442 29.94 32.49 1.96
C ASN A 442 31.19 33.37 1.82
N PRO A 443 31.31 34.20 0.77
CA PRO A 443 32.48 35.08 0.57
C PRO A 443 32.48 36.31 1.49
N GLY A 444 31.42 36.55 2.26
CA GLY A 444 31.24 37.72 3.14
C GLY A 444 29.79 38.21 3.16
N SER A 445 29.35 38.74 4.29
CA SER A 445 27.93 38.94 4.69
C SER A 445 27.05 39.88 3.84
N SER A 446 27.54 40.41 2.71
CA SER A 446 26.86 41.43 1.89
C SER A 446 26.38 40.95 0.51
N ASP A 447 26.62 39.70 0.10
CA ASP A 447 26.18 39.20 -1.20
C ASP A 447 24.70 38.74 -1.16
N ASN A 448 23.79 39.62 -1.60
CA ASN A 448 22.37 39.32 -1.68
C ASN A 448 22.03 38.24 -2.72
N GLU A 449 22.85 38.07 -3.77
CA GLU A 449 22.65 37.03 -4.76
C GLU A 449 22.98 35.66 -4.16
N PHE A 450 24.08 35.59 -3.40
CA PHE A 450 24.43 34.40 -2.62
C PHE A 450 23.31 34.01 -1.65
N LYS A 451 22.84 34.97 -0.85
CA LYS A 451 21.79 34.72 0.16
C LYS A 451 20.52 34.12 -0.46
N LYS A 452 20.04 34.68 -1.57
CA LYS A 452 18.87 34.17 -2.28
C LYS A 452 19.09 32.77 -2.84
N ALA A 453 20.22 32.56 -3.52
CA ALA A 453 20.54 31.28 -4.14
C ALA A 453 20.85 30.16 -3.13
N ALA A 454 21.22 30.50 -1.89
CA ALA A 454 21.45 29.54 -0.80
C ALA A 454 20.21 29.37 0.12
N THR A 455 19.06 29.93 -0.23
CA THR A 455 17.82 29.88 0.57
C THR A 455 16.74 29.10 -0.17
N PHE A 456 16.00 28.27 0.55
CA PHE A 456 14.96 27.37 0.03
C PHE A 456 13.66 27.52 0.82
N VAL A 457 12.54 27.22 0.18
CA VAL A 457 11.24 26.98 0.83
C VAL A 457 11.03 25.46 0.95
N VAL A 458 10.57 25.00 2.11
CA VAL A 458 10.39 23.58 2.47
C VAL A 458 8.99 23.07 2.15
#